data_AF-A0A0W7YJM7-F1
#
_entry.id   AF-A0A0W7YJM7-F1
#
_cell.length_a   1.000
_cell.length_b   1.000
_cell.length_c   1.000
_cell.angle_alpha   90.00
_cell.angle_beta   90.00
_cell.angle_gamma   90.00
#
_symmetry.space_group_name_H-M   'P 1'
#
loop_
_entity.id
_entity.type
_entity.pdbx_description
1 polymer ?
#
loop_
_entity_poly.entity_id
_entity_poly.type
_entity_poly.pdbx_seq_one_letter_code
_entity_poly.pdbx_strand_id
1 'polypeptide(L)'
;MQKNFKNEGGFSLIEVVASLILITIILLSFFGLFIQSNKTSKTSSTIVDSTYLAQNEMENIFREIKGRTEEQLARQLLYTSTENPQYISCSKNSKFSTIWSYEKQMEDRRFILTIKRHCQYEYLDTIVIEVYENDVLKSKMENIYSRK
;
A
#
# COMPACT_ATOMS: atom_id res chain seq x y z
N MET A 1 80.10 -0.86 19.12
CA MET A 1 78.66 -1.08 19.33
C MET A 1 77.91 -0.56 18.11
N GLN A 2 77.35 -1.46 17.30
CA GLN A 2 76.60 -1.12 16.08
C GLN A 2 75.29 -0.42 16.44
N LYS A 3 75.03 0.73 15.82
CA LYS A 3 73.84 1.54 16.00
C LYS A 3 72.80 1.09 14.97
N ASN A 4 71.77 0.37 15.42
CA ASN A 4 70.64 -0.02 14.58
C ASN A 4 69.77 1.22 14.31
N PHE A 5 69.94 1.85 13.16
CA PHE A 5 68.94 2.79 12.64
C PHE A 5 67.72 1.97 12.21
N LYS A 6 66.69 1.94 13.06
CA LYS A 6 65.36 1.44 12.68
C LYS A 6 64.80 2.36 11.59
N ASN A 7 64.60 1.80 10.41
CA ASN A 7 63.88 2.44 9.33
C ASN A 7 62.38 2.38 9.65
N GLU A 8 61.87 3.40 10.33
CA GLU A 8 60.43 3.64 10.50
C GLU A 8 59.90 4.13 9.15
N GLY A 9 59.63 3.19 8.23
CA GLY A 9 59.17 3.50 6.88
C GLY A 9 57.84 4.25 6.92
N GLY A 10 57.89 5.56 6.71
CA GLY A 10 56.69 6.37 6.52
C GLY A 10 55.88 5.86 5.33
N PHE A 11 54.55 5.94 5.42
CA PHE A 11 53.63 5.54 4.35
C PHE A 11 54.10 6.06 3.00
N SER A 12 54.31 5.15 2.05
CA SER A 12 54.64 5.54 0.69
C SER A 12 53.42 6.22 0.05
N LEU A 13 53.64 7.25 -0.77
CA LEU A 13 52.56 7.96 -1.47
C LEU A 13 51.66 7.00 -2.25
N ILE A 14 52.25 5.95 -2.84
CA ILE A 14 51.51 4.92 -3.59
C ILE A 14 50.55 4.13 -2.71
N GLU A 15 50.91 3.90 -1.46
CA GLU A 15 50.18 3.11 -0.48
C GLU A 15 48.97 3.88 0.05
N VAL A 16 49.12 5.20 0.23
CA VAL A 16 48.02 6.13 0.54
C VAL A 16 47.02 6.20 -0.61
N VAL A 17 47.51 6.31 -1.85
CA VAL A 17 46.65 6.34 -3.05
C VAL A 17 45.89 5.02 -3.22
N ALA A 18 46.56 3.87 -3.05
CA ALA A 18 45.92 2.57 -3.10
C ALA A 18 44.84 2.40 -2.02
N SER A 19 45.10 2.89 -0.80
CA SER A 19 44.14 2.86 0.30
C SER A 19 42.90 3.71 0.01
N LEU A 20 43.08 4.91 -0.57
CA LEU A 20 41.96 5.78 -0.98
C LEU A 20 41.11 5.15 -2.10
N ILE A 21 41.75 4.45 -3.05
CA ILE A 21 41.05 3.72 -4.11
C ILE A 21 40.23 2.57 -3.51
N LEU A 22 40.81 1.79 -2.60
CA LEU A 22 40.09 0.72 -1.92
C LEU A 22 38.90 1.25 -1.12
N ILE A 23 39.08 2.35 -0.38
CA ILE A 23 38.01 2.98 0.40
C ILE A 23 36.89 3.48 -0.54
N THR A 24 37.21 4.10 -1.67
CA THR A 24 36.18 4.58 -2.61
C THR A 24 35.39 3.44 -3.25
N ILE A 25 36.04 2.33 -3.64
CA ILE A 25 35.35 1.13 -4.14
C ILE A 25 34.36 0.59 -3.08
N ILE A 26 34.80 0.52 -1.82
CA ILE A 26 33.96 0.06 -0.71
C ILE A 26 32.77 1.01 -0.51
N LEU A 27 33.00 2.33 -0.44
CA LEU A 27 31.94 3.31 -0.23
C LEU A 27 30.90 3.32 -1.36
N LEU A 28 31.33 3.22 -2.62
CA LEU A 28 30.43 3.15 -3.76
C LEU A 28 29.57 1.88 -3.74
N SER A 29 30.11 0.77 -3.25
CA SER A 29 29.39 -0.50 -3.12
C SER A 29 28.20 -0.41 -2.16
N PHE A 30 28.32 0.39 -1.08
CA PHE A 30 27.23 0.59 -0.11
C PHE A 30 26.30 1.76 -0.47
N PHE A 31 26.71 2.67 -1.35
CA PHE A 31 25.92 3.85 -1.72
C PHE A 31 24.54 3.49 -2.30
N GLY A 32 24.48 2.43 -3.12
CA GLY A 32 23.23 1.91 -3.66
C GLY A 32 22.27 1.42 -2.56
N LEU A 33 22.80 0.81 -1.50
CA LEU A 33 22.01 0.32 -0.37
C LEU A 33 21.41 1.47 0.45
N PHE A 34 22.13 2.58 0.63
CA PHE A 34 21.59 3.77 1.29
C PHE A 34 20.42 4.39 0.52
N ILE A 35 20.56 4.52 -0.80
CA ILE A 35 19.47 5.04 -1.66
C ILE A 35 18.26 4.11 -1.59
N GLN A 36 18.49 2.80 -1.71
CA GLN A 36 17.42 1.81 -1.66
C GLN A 36 16.73 1.80 -0.29
N SER A 37 17.48 1.87 0.80
CA SER A 37 16.93 1.94 2.17
C SER A 37 16.01 3.14 2.36
N ASN A 38 16.39 4.32 1.86
CA ASN A 38 15.55 5.52 1.97
C ASN A 38 14.26 5.38 1.16
N LYS A 39 14.35 4.85 -0.07
CA LYS A 39 13.16 4.55 -0.90
C LYS A 39 12.23 3.55 -0.22
N THR A 40 12.77 2.43 0.25
CA THR A 40 12.01 1.40 0.97
C THR A 40 11.34 1.98 2.21
N SER A 41 12.05 2.77 3.02
CA SER A 41 11.47 3.38 4.22
C SER A 41 10.29 4.30 3.90
N LYS A 42 10.40 5.14 2.86
CA LYS A 42 9.29 6.02 2.43
C LYS A 42 8.10 5.20 1.95
N THR A 43 8.34 4.21 1.07
CA THR A 43 7.28 3.32 0.57
C THR A 43 6.60 2.57 1.70
N SER A 44 7.35 2.02 2.66
CA SER A 44 6.78 1.33 3.83
C SER A 44 5.90 2.25 4.66
N SER A 45 6.34 3.48 4.92
CA SER A 45 5.54 4.47 5.64
C SER A 45 4.21 4.75 4.93
N THR A 46 4.24 4.98 3.62
CA THR A 46 3.04 5.21 2.79
C THR A 46 2.08 4.01 2.82
N ILE A 47 2.60 2.78 2.75
CA ILE A 47 1.79 1.56 2.80
C ILE A 47 1.11 1.42 4.16
N VAL A 48 1.83 1.64 5.26
CA VAL A 48 1.27 1.55 6.62
C VAL A 48 0.13 2.55 6.79
N ASP A 49 0.35 3.80 6.40
CA ASP A 49 -0.66 4.85 6.48
C ASP A 49 -1.90 4.54 5.60
N SER A 50 -1.68 4.12 4.35
CA SER A 50 -2.78 3.73 3.44
C SER A 50 -3.57 2.52 3.96
N THR A 51 -2.89 1.59 4.63
CA THR A 51 -3.52 0.43 5.27
C THR A 51 -4.36 0.86 6.46
N TYR A 52 -3.85 1.77 7.30
CA TYR A 52 -4.59 2.35 8.40
C TYR A 52 -5.85 3.09 7.93
N LEU A 53 -5.75 3.88 6.86
CA LEU A 53 -6.93 4.52 6.27
C LEU A 53 -7.94 3.52 5.72
N ALA A 54 -7.48 2.50 4.99
CA ALA A 54 -8.37 1.44 4.50
C ALA A 54 -9.10 0.73 5.65
N GLN A 55 -8.40 0.48 6.76
CA GLN A 55 -8.98 -0.12 7.96
C GLN A 55 -10.06 0.79 8.57
N ASN A 56 -9.74 2.06 8.78
CA ASN A 56 -10.66 3.02 9.35
C ASN A 56 -11.93 3.16 8.49
N GLU A 57 -11.78 3.19 7.16
CA GLU A 57 -12.93 3.18 6.25
C GLU A 57 -13.76 1.89 6.34
N MET A 58 -13.11 0.73 6.48
CA MET A 58 -13.80 -0.54 6.67
C MET A 58 -14.60 -0.55 7.96
N GLU A 59 -14.01 -0.07 9.06
CA GLU A 59 -14.70 0.05 10.34
C GLU A 59 -15.89 1.01 10.27
N ASN A 60 -15.75 2.13 9.56
CA ASN A 60 -16.84 3.08 9.33
C ASN A 60 -17.99 2.47 8.52
N ILE A 61 -17.66 1.70 7.46
CA ILE A 61 -18.66 0.97 6.68
C ILE A 61 -19.40 -0.03 7.56
N PHE A 62 -18.69 -0.87 8.32
CA PHE A 62 -19.31 -1.88 9.16
C PHE A 62 -20.18 -1.28 10.28
N ARG A 63 -19.86 -0.06 10.73
CA ARG A 63 -20.67 0.69 11.69
C ARG A 63 -21.99 1.17 11.08
N GLU A 64 -21.95 1.63 9.83
CA GLU A 64 -23.10 2.28 9.18
C GLU A 64 -23.94 1.36 8.30
N ILE A 65 -23.41 0.22 7.84
CA ILE A 65 -24.07 -0.66 6.86
C ILE A 65 -25.37 -1.29 7.37
N LYS A 66 -25.54 -1.42 8.68
CA LYS A 66 -26.70 -2.12 9.27
C LYS A 66 -28.01 -1.37 8.97
N GLY A 67 -28.92 -2.05 8.27
CA GLY A 67 -30.25 -1.53 7.96
C GLY A 67 -30.28 -0.44 6.88
N ARG A 68 -29.17 -0.24 6.16
CA ARG A 68 -29.07 0.71 5.03
C ARG A 68 -28.99 -0.02 3.70
N THR A 69 -29.48 0.63 2.63
CA THR A 69 -29.15 0.23 1.27
C THR A 69 -27.74 0.70 0.90
N GLU A 70 -27.20 0.18 -0.19
CA GLU A 70 -25.86 0.51 -0.69
C GLU A 70 -25.74 2.00 -1.01
N GLU A 71 -26.79 2.58 -1.60
CA GLU A 71 -26.85 4.01 -1.94
C GLU A 71 -26.99 4.89 -0.69
N GLN A 72 -27.75 4.46 0.30
CA GLN A 72 -27.89 5.18 1.57
C GLN A 72 -26.56 5.17 2.35
N LEU A 73 -25.88 4.03 2.37
CA LEU A 73 -24.55 3.88 2.97
C LEU A 73 -23.54 4.78 2.28
N ALA A 74 -23.49 4.75 0.94
CA ALA A 74 -22.59 5.59 0.16
C ALA A 74 -22.81 7.08 0.46
N ARG A 75 -24.06 7.55 0.48
CA ARG A 75 -24.40 8.94 0.83
C ARG A 75 -23.99 9.31 2.25
N GLN A 76 -24.24 8.44 3.23
CA GLN A 76 -23.88 8.66 4.63
C GLN A 76 -22.37 8.82 4.81
N LEU A 77 -21.59 8.06 4.04
CA LEU A 77 -20.12 8.04 4.10
C LEU A 77 -19.47 8.97 3.06
N LEU A 78 -20.24 9.84 2.41
CA LEU A 78 -19.78 10.84 1.43
C LEU A 78 -19.12 10.22 0.18
N TYR A 79 -19.53 9.01 -0.20
CA TYR A 79 -19.17 8.38 -1.46
C TYR A 79 -20.14 8.77 -2.58
N THR A 80 -19.60 8.88 -3.79
CA THR A 80 -20.33 9.19 -5.03
C THR A 80 -20.34 7.97 -5.94
N SER A 81 -21.45 7.70 -6.63
CA SER A 81 -21.53 6.58 -7.57
C SER A 81 -20.61 6.81 -8.76
N THR A 82 -19.72 5.87 -9.05
CA THR A 82 -18.86 5.93 -10.24
C THR A 82 -19.62 5.45 -11.47
N GLU A 83 -20.45 4.42 -11.29
CA GLU A 83 -21.24 3.77 -12.34
C GLU A 83 -22.60 3.33 -11.79
N ASN A 84 -23.50 2.92 -12.69
CA ASN A 84 -24.73 2.24 -12.29
C ASN A 84 -24.41 0.82 -11.76
N PRO A 85 -25.23 0.27 -10.83
CA PRO A 85 -25.01 -1.07 -10.33
C PRO A 85 -25.02 -2.11 -11.45
N GLN A 86 -24.06 -3.02 -11.43
CA GLN A 86 -23.94 -4.09 -12.40
C GLN A 86 -24.72 -5.31 -11.91
N TYR A 87 -25.76 -5.69 -12.63
CA TYR A 87 -26.58 -6.87 -12.33
C TYR A 87 -26.15 -8.06 -13.21
N ILE A 88 -25.78 -9.16 -12.57
CA ILE A 88 -25.28 -10.37 -13.22
C ILE A 88 -26.22 -11.52 -12.87
N SER A 89 -26.70 -12.23 -13.89
CA SER A 89 -27.48 -13.44 -13.67
C SER A 89 -26.62 -14.54 -13.04
N CYS A 90 -27.13 -15.17 -11.99
CA CYS A 90 -26.44 -16.25 -11.28
C CYS A 90 -26.46 -17.53 -12.09
N SER A 91 -25.46 -17.64 -12.97
CA SER A 91 -25.13 -18.86 -13.72
C SER A 91 -24.05 -19.65 -12.98
N LYS A 92 -23.73 -20.87 -13.43
CA LYS A 92 -22.71 -21.75 -12.82
C LYS A 92 -21.33 -21.08 -12.64
N ASN A 93 -21.00 -20.05 -13.42
CA ASN A 93 -19.70 -19.36 -13.37
C ASN A 93 -19.76 -18.00 -12.66
N SER A 94 -20.94 -17.51 -12.29
CA SER A 94 -21.12 -16.19 -11.68
C SER A 94 -20.94 -16.29 -10.16
N LYS A 95 -19.91 -15.65 -9.61
CA LYS A 95 -19.72 -15.58 -8.14
C LYS A 95 -20.66 -14.55 -7.49
N PHE A 96 -20.88 -13.44 -8.18
CA PHE A 96 -21.63 -12.30 -7.67
C PHE A 96 -22.86 -12.01 -8.54
N SER A 97 -23.95 -11.60 -7.90
CA SER A 97 -25.22 -11.24 -8.54
C SER A 97 -25.32 -9.74 -8.80
N THR A 98 -24.72 -8.92 -7.95
CA THR A 98 -24.77 -7.47 -8.06
C THR A 98 -23.49 -6.83 -7.56
N ILE A 99 -23.01 -5.82 -8.28
CA ILE A 99 -21.81 -5.06 -7.93
C ILE A 99 -22.15 -3.57 -7.90
N TRP A 100 -21.90 -2.92 -6.78
CA TRP A 100 -21.96 -1.46 -6.63
C TRP A 100 -20.56 -0.92 -6.45
N SER A 101 -20.25 0.19 -7.11
CA SER A 101 -18.96 0.86 -7.03
C SER A 101 -19.15 2.35 -6.76
N TYR A 102 -18.49 2.83 -5.72
CA TYR A 102 -18.53 4.22 -5.31
C TYR A 102 -17.12 4.76 -5.07
N GLU A 103 -16.96 6.06 -5.24
CA GLU A 103 -15.70 6.77 -5.06
C GLU A 103 -15.85 7.90 -4.04
N LYS A 104 -14.80 8.08 -3.22
CA LYS A 104 -14.64 9.23 -2.33
C LYS A 104 -13.25 9.81 -2.49
N GLN A 105 -13.16 11.12 -2.59
CA GLN A 105 -11.90 11.86 -2.65
C GLN A 105 -11.64 12.55 -1.32
N MET A 106 -10.42 12.44 -0.80
CA MET A 106 -9.96 13.17 0.38
C MET A 106 -8.51 13.60 0.16
N GLU A 107 -8.29 14.91 0.02
CA GLU A 107 -6.97 15.50 -0.27
C GLU A 107 -6.33 14.84 -1.51
N ASP A 108 -5.17 14.19 -1.36
CA ASP A 108 -4.44 13.52 -2.44
C ASP A 108 -4.78 12.01 -2.55
N ARG A 109 -5.83 11.56 -1.84
CA ARG A 109 -6.22 10.14 -1.74
C ARG A 109 -7.61 9.90 -2.31
N ARG A 110 -7.70 8.84 -3.12
CA ARG A 110 -8.93 8.37 -3.73
C ARG A 110 -9.29 7.01 -3.15
N PHE A 111 -10.51 6.89 -2.63
CA PHE A 111 -11.06 5.67 -2.08
C PHE A 111 -12.10 5.09 -3.03
N ILE A 112 -11.96 3.82 -3.39
CA ILE A 112 -13.00 3.08 -4.09
C ILE A 112 -13.64 2.10 -3.11
N LEU A 113 -14.94 2.19 -2.94
CA LEU A 113 -15.78 1.22 -2.25
C LEU A 113 -16.47 0.35 -3.29
N THR A 114 -16.26 -0.96 -3.23
CA THR A 114 -17.02 -1.93 -4.02
C THR A 114 -17.79 -2.88 -3.10
N ILE A 115 -19.09 -2.99 -3.31
CA ILE A 115 -19.97 -3.95 -2.62
C ILE A 115 -20.38 -5.00 -3.64
N LYS A 116 -20.19 -6.29 -3.32
CA LYS A 116 -20.50 -7.40 -4.22
C LYS A 116 -21.41 -8.40 -3.52
N ARG A 117 -22.63 -8.57 -4.03
CA ARG A 117 -23.57 -9.56 -3.47
C ARG A 117 -23.29 -10.94 -4.03
N HIS A 118 -23.24 -11.95 -3.18
CA HIS A 118 -22.95 -13.33 -3.60
C HIS A 118 -24.16 -14.01 -4.24
N CYS A 119 -23.91 -14.78 -5.31
CA CYS A 119 -24.95 -15.57 -5.97
C CYS A 119 -25.44 -16.76 -5.13
N GLN A 120 -24.53 -17.40 -4.39
CA GLN A 120 -24.86 -18.61 -3.61
C GLN A 120 -25.39 -18.27 -2.21
N TYR A 121 -25.18 -17.04 -1.74
CA TYR A 121 -25.50 -16.60 -0.38
C TYR A 121 -26.10 -15.20 -0.42
N GLU A 122 -27.43 -15.13 -0.52
CA GLU A 122 -28.17 -13.88 -0.76
C GLU A 122 -27.96 -12.79 0.31
N TYR A 123 -27.57 -13.18 1.52
CA TYR A 123 -27.31 -12.28 2.64
C TYR A 123 -25.83 -11.94 2.86
N LEU A 124 -24.93 -12.44 2.01
CA LEU A 124 -23.50 -12.16 2.12
C LEU A 124 -23.10 -11.16 1.04
N ASP A 125 -22.48 -10.07 1.49
CA ASP A 125 -21.80 -9.13 0.61
C ASP A 125 -20.31 -9.15 0.90
N THR A 126 -19.51 -9.10 -0.17
CA THR A 126 -18.10 -8.77 -0.07
C THR A 126 -17.96 -7.25 -0.17
N ILE A 127 -17.35 -6.65 0.85
CA ILE A 127 -16.99 -5.24 0.89
C ILE A 127 -15.51 -5.14 0.56
N VAL A 128 -15.18 -4.35 -0.45
CA VAL A 128 -13.80 -4.07 -0.89
C VAL A 128 -13.56 -2.57 -0.79
N ILE A 129 -12.44 -2.20 -0.19
CA ILE A 129 -11.95 -0.81 -0.13
C ILE A 129 -10.57 -0.77 -0.76
N GLU A 130 -10.41 0.09 -1.75
CA GLU A 130 -9.14 0.36 -2.40
C GLU A 130 -8.75 1.81 -2.16
N VAL A 131 -7.50 2.02 -1.70
CA VAL A 131 -6.94 3.34 -1.43
C VAL A 131 -5.85 3.62 -2.46
N TYR A 132 -6.07 4.69 -3.22
CA TYR A 132 -5.16 5.19 -4.23
C TYR A 132 -4.54 6.50 -3.78
N GLU A 133 -3.28 6.69 -4.11
CA GLU A 133 -2.56 7.95 -3.94
C GLU A 133 -1.84 8.22 -5.27
N ASN A 134 -2.13 9.37 -5.90
CA ASN A 134 -1.65 9.70 -7.25
C ASN A 134 -1.92 8.58 -8.29
N ASP A 135 -3.14 8.03 -8.28
CA ASP A 135 -3.60 6.91 -9.13
C ASP A 135 -2.85 5.59 -8.97
N VAL A 136 -1.96 5.47 -7.99
CA VAL A 136 -1.30 4.22 -7.64
C VAL A 136 -2.04 3.58 -6.47
N LEU A 137 -2.48 2.32 -6.64
CA LEU A 137 -3.06 1.52 -5.56
C LEU A 137 -2.02 1.32 -4.45
N LYS A 138 -2.32 1.81 -3.25
CA LYS A 138 -1.45 1.68 -2.08
C LYS A 138 -1.93 0.62 -1.10
N SER A 139 -3.23 0.45 -0.98
CA SER A 139 -3.83 -0.51 -0.06
C SER A 139 -5.16 -1.04 -0.60
N LYS A 140 -5.45 -2.28 -0.26
CA LYS A 140 -6.72 -2.95 -0.53
C LYS A 140 -7.13 -3.77 0.67
N MET A 141 -8.35 -3.58 1.14
CA MET A 141 -8.97 -4.40 2.18
C MET A 141 -10.25 -5.04 1.64
N GLU A 142 -10.46 -6.30 2.00
CA GLU A 142 -11.63 -7.07 1.61
C GLU A 142 -12.17 -7.81 2.83
N ASN A 143 -13.48 -7.70 3.06
CA ASN A 143 -14.16 -8.43 4.13
C ASN A 143 -15.56 -8.87 3.69
N ILE A 144 -16.12 -9.86 4.37
CA ILE A 144 -17.47 -10.37 4.12
C ILE A 144 -18.38 -9.84 5.22
N TYR A 145 -19.48 -9.23 4.82
CA TYR A 145 -20.54 -8.76 5.69
C TYR A 145 -21.79 -9.63 5.53
N SER A 146 -22.43 -9.99 6.64
CA SER A 146 -23.72 -10.69 6.64
C SER A 146 -24.84 -9.74 7.03
N ARG A 147 -25.90 -9.67 6.23
CA ARG A 147 -27.08 -8.81 6.48
C ARG A 147 -28.09 -9.37 7.48
N LYS A 148 -27.85 -10.56 8.05
CA LYS A 148 -28.79 -11.20 8.99
C LYS A 148 -28.92 -10.43 10.30
#